data_AF-A0A1F8MZF7-F1
#
_entry.id   AF-A0A1F8MZF7-F1
#
_cell.length_a   1.000
_cell.length_b   1.000
_cell.length_c   1.000
_cell.angle_alpha   90.00
_cell.angle_beta   90.00
_cell.angle_gamma   90.00
#
_symmetry.space_group_name_H-M   'P 1'
#
loop_
_entity.id
_entity.type
_entity.pdbx_description
1 polymer ?
#
loop_
_entity_poly.entity_id
_entity_poly.type
_entity_poly.pdbx_seq_one_letter_code
_entity_poly.pdbx_strand_id
1 'polypeptide(L)'
;MTNELQGMDEFRRNLAKLGDKMADGLEAAVLVGAMLIRNDAVPRAPFLTGTLRRSIHTETIEKSAEQVVVSVGTDVIYAAIQEFGGLIEAKNAPNLVFQSPKGVWHSVKSVQIPPHPYLRPALDENKDRAQEEIKEALADIVEAM
;
A
#
# COMPACT_ATOMS: atom_id res chain seq x y z
N MET A 1 39.25 31.90 23.17
CA MET A 1 38.67 32.17 21.84
C MET A 1 38.26 30.83 21.26
N THR A 2 37.00 30.45 21.42
CA THR A 2 36.50 29.11 21.03
C THR A 2 35.03 29.15 20.60
N ASN A 3 34.54 30.31 20.16
CA ASN A 3 33.12 30.49 19.79
C ASN A 3 32.80 30.09 18.34
N GLU A 4 33.81 29.91 17.47
CA GLU A 4 33.58 29.54 16.06
C GLU A 4 33.20 28.07 15.87
N LEU A 5 33.63 27.16 16.74
CA LEU A 5 33.29 25.73 16.63
C LEU A 5 31.91 25.41 17.22
N GLN A 6 31.42 26.21 18.17
CA GLN A 6 30.12 25.99 18.83
C GLN A 6 28.92 26.21 17.89
N GLY A 7 29.00 27.19 16.99
CA GLY A 7 27.94 27.48 16.02
C GLY A 7 27.78 26.39 14.95
N MET A 8 28.86 25.69 14.59
CA MET A 8 28.83 24.61 13.59
C MET A 8 28.07 23.38 14.10
N ASP A 9 28.25 23.02 15.37
CA ASP A 9 27.55 21.89 15.97
C ASP A 9 26.06 22.16 16.14
N GLU A 10 25.69 23.41 16.48
CA GLU A 10 24.29 23.82 16.54
C GLU A 10 23.64 23.82 15.16
N PHE A 11 24.33 24.34 14.14
CA PHE A 11 23.87 24.30 12.75
C PHE A 11 23.64 22.86 12.27
N ARG A 12 24.60 21.95 12.52
CA ARG A 12 24.46 20.51 12.17
C ARG A 12 23.26 19.87 12.84
N ARG A 13 23.03 20.15 14.13
CA ARG A 13 21.84 19.64 14.84
C ARG A 13 20.54 20.17 14.24
N ASN A 14 20.50 21.45 13.86
CA ASN A 14 19.31 22.04 13.25
C ASN A 14 19.06 21.46 11.86
N LEU A 15 20.11 21.21 11.07
CA LEU A 15 19.99 20.59 9.75
C LEU A 15 19.49 19.13 9.85
N ALA A 16 19.99 18.36 10.82
CA ALA A 16 19.51 17.00 11.06
C ALA A 16 18.01 16.99 11.43
N LYS A 17 17.60 17.86 12.35
CA LYS A 17 16.19 18.01 12.74
C LYS A 17 15.30 18.46 11.58
N LEU A 18 15.81 19.30 10.68
CA LEU A 18 15.09 19.70 9.49
C LEU A 18 14.89 18.50 8.55
N GLY A 19 15.92 17.68 8.36
CA GLY A 19 15.82 16.43 7.60
C GLY A 19 14.78 15.47 8.16
N ASP A 20 14.76 15.28 9.48
CA ASP A 20 13.75 14.43 10.15
C ASP A 20 12.33 14.96 9.93
N LYS A 21 12.11 16.27 10.10
CA LYS A 21 10.81 16.90 9.84
C LYS A 21 10.38 16.80 8.37
N MET A 22 11.32 16.95 7.43
CA MET A 22 11.01 16.76 6.02
C MET A 22 10.63 15.29 5.74
N ALA A 23 11.31 14.32 6.35
CA ALA A 23 10.96 12.90 6.20
C ALA A 23 9.56 12.59 6.76
N ASP A 24 9.20 13.13 7.93
CA ASP A 24 7.84 13.03 8.49
C ASP A 24 6.80 13.65 7.55
N GLY A 25 7.13 14.82 7.00
CA GLY A 25 6.27 15.53 6.05
C GLY A 25 6.05 14.75 4.75
N LEU A 26 7.13 14.22 4.18
CA LEU A 26 7.10 13.38 2.99
C LEU A 26 6.23 12.13 3.22
N GLU A 27 6.38 11.49 4.38
CA GLU A 27 5.55 10.33 4.73
C GLU A 27 4.07 10.70 4.80
N ALA A 28 3.73 11.78 5.49
CA ALA A 28 2.33 12.23 5.59
C ALA A 28 1.73 12.50 4.20
N ALA A 29 2.45 13.21 3.33
CA ALA A 29 1.98 13.52 1.98
C ALA A 29 1.80 12.26 1.12
N VAL A 30 2.79 11.35 1.10
CA VAL A 30 2.71 10.10 0.35
C VAL A 30 1.56 9.22 0.85
N LEU A 31 1.32 9.18 2.17
CA LEU A 31 0.19 8.45 2.76
C LEU A 31 -1.16 9.00 2.28
N VAL A 32 -1.32 10.31 2.11
CA VAL A 32 -2.56 10.91 1.57
C VAL A 32 -2.84 10.39 0.16
N GLY A 33 -1.84 10.42 -0.73
CA GLY A 33 -1.97 9.85 -2.08
C GLY A 33 -2.25 8.35 -2.07
N ALA A 34 -1.56 7.59 -1.21
CA ALA A 34 -1.78 6.15 -1.05
C ALA A 34 -3.19 5.81 -0.55
N MET A 35 -3.76 6.63 0.33
CA MET A 35 -5.12 6.46 0.84
C MET A 35 -6.17 6.57 -0.27
N LEU A 36 -5.97 7.41 -1.30
CA LEU A 36 -6.89 7.49 -2.44
C LEU A 36 -6.95 6.17 -3.20
N ILE A 37 -5.78 5.59 -3.51
CA ILE A 37 -5.67 4.30 -4.20
C ILE A 37 -6.30 3.20 -3.34
N ARG A 38 -5.99 3.17 -2.04
CA ARG A 38 -6.56 2.21 -1.09
C ARG A 38 -8.08 2.31 -1.04
N ASN A 39 -8.63 3.51 -0.91
CA ASN A 39 -10.06 3.74 -0.76
C ASN A 39 -10.85 3.32 -2.01
N ASP A 40 -10.26 3.41 -3.19
CA ASP A 40 -10.85 2.91 -4.43
C ASP A 40 -10.65 1.38 -4.62
N ALA A 41 -9.53 0.82 -4.16
CA ALA A 41 -9.28 -0.62 -4.23
C ALA A 41 -10.24 -1.44 -3.36
N VAL A 42 -10.59 -0.94 -2.16
CA VAL A 42 -11.48 -1.63 -1.19
C VAL A 42 -12.85 -2.02 -1.77
N PRO A 43 -13.64 -1.11 -2.39
CA PRO A 43 -14.94 -1.47 -2.97
C PRO A 43 -14.83 -2.35 -4.22
N ARG A 44 -13.70 -2.30 -4.95
CA ARG A 44 -13.44 -3.15 -6.13
C ARG A 44 -13.10 -4.59 -5.76
N ALA A 45 -12.50 -4.81 -4.59
CA ALA A 45 -12.11 -6.14 -4.17
C ALA A 45 -13.31 -7.10 -4.01
N PRO A 46 -13.17 -8.39 -4.36
CA PRO A 46 -14.22 -9.39 -4.21
C PRO A 46 -14.87 -9.42 -2.81
N PHE A 47 -16.18 -9.63 -2.76
CA PHE A 47 -16.95 -9.70 -1.52
C PHE A 47 -17.59 -11.08 -1.32
N LEU A 48 -17.13 -11.78 -0.29
CA LEU A 48 -17.80 -12.97 0.25
C LEU A 48 -18.11 -12.77 1.74
N THR A 49 -17.08 -12.61 2.56
CA THR A 49 -17.18 -12.32 4.01
C THR A 49 -16.63 -10.93 4.38
N GLY A 50 -16.08 -10.22 3.39
CA GLY A 50 -15.39 -8.93 3.55
C GLY A 50 -13.95 -9.02 4.08
N THR A 51 -13.39 -10.22 4.31
CA THR A 51 -12.01 -10.36 4.84
C THR A 51 -10.98 -9.66 3.95
N LEU A 52 -10.99 -9.91 2.64
CA LEU A 52 -10.06 -9.26 1.70
C LEU A 52 -10.21 -7.74 1.70
N ARG A 53 -11.44 -7.22 1.72
CA ARG A 53 -11.68 -5.77 1.75
C ARG A 53 -11.10 -5.12 3.01
N ARG A 54 -11.26 -5.77 4.16
CA ARG A 54 -10.76 -5.27 5.45
C ARG A 54 -9.25 -5.35 5.58
N SER A 55 -8.59 -6.27 4.88
CA SER A 55 -7.13 -6.43 4.95
C SER A 55 -6.36 -5.49 4.02
N ILE A 56 -7.04 -4.78 3.11
CA ILE A 56 -6.39 -3.80 2.25
C ILE A 56 -6.00 -2.57 3.09
N HIS A 57 -4.70 -2.29 3.16
CA HIS A 57 -4.13 -1.22 3.95
C HIS A 57 -2.93 -0.57 3.24
N THR A 58 -2.50 0.56 3.78
CA THR A 58 -1.28 1.25 3.39
C THR A 58 -0.22 1.00 4.45
N GLU A 59 1.03 0.80 4.04
CA GLU A 59 2.16 0.59 4.96
C GLU A 59 3.39 1.34 4.45
N THR A 60 4.03 2.14 5.30
CA THR A 60 5.33 2.75 4.99
C THR A 60 6.40 1.67 5.06
N ILE A 61 7.00 1.34 3.92
CA ILE A 61 8.04 0.30 3.80
C ILE A 61 9.46 0.87 3.86
N GLU A 62 9.61 2.15 3.53
CA GLU A 62 10.89 2.85 3.64
C GLU A 62 10.65 4.32 3.98
N LYS A 63 11.47 4.85 4.89
CA LYS A 63 11.48 6.26 5.27
C LYS A 63 12.90 6.71 5.59
N SER A 64 13.39 7.66 4.83
CA SER A 64 14.65 8.36 5.06
C SER A 64 14.49 9.86 4.75
N ALA A 65 15.56 10.63 4.95
CA ALA A 65 15.58 12.04 4.56
C ALA A 65 15.50 12.25 3.04
N GLU A 66 15.87 11.22 2.26
CA GLU A 66 15.95 11.26 0.81
C GLU A 66 14.71 10.68 0.13
N GLN A 67 14.08 9.66 0.73
CA GLN A 67 12.93 8.99 0.13
C GLN A 67 11.95 8.43 1.15
N VAL A 68 10.68 8.41 0.75
CA VAL A 68 9.62 7.68 1.44
C VAL A 68 8.89 6.79 0.45
N VAL A 69 8.73 5.53 0.82
CA VAL A 69 8.03 4.53 0.01
C VAL A 69 6.88 3.95 0.84
N VAL A 70 5.67 4.10 0.31
CA VAL A 70 4.45 3.54 0.90
C VAL A 70 3.90 2.48 -0.04
N SER A 71 3.59 1.31 0.52
CA SER A 71 2.91 0.23 -0.18
C SER A 71 1.39 0.30 0.04
N VAL A 72 0.62 -0.17 -0.94
CA VAL A 72 -0.83 -0.37 -0.82
C VAL A 72 -1.13 -1.82 -1.19
N GLY A 73 -1.64 -2.59 -0.25
CA GLY A 73 -1.74 -4.04 -0.44
C GLY A 73 -2.44 -4.77 0.69
N THR A 74 -2.25 -6.08 0.73
CA THR A 74 -2.87 -7.01 1.68
C THR A 74 -2.03 -8.27 1.81
N ASP A 75 -1.88 -8.79 3.03
CA ASP A 75 -1.11 -10.02 3.32
C ASP A 75 -1.95 -11.30 3.19
N VAL A 76 -3.22 -11.16 2.83
CA VAL A 76 -4.10 -12.29 2.59
C VAL A 76 -3.56 -13.16 1.45
N ILE A 77 -3.23 -14.42 1.76
CA ILE A 77 -2.59 -15.37 0.83
C ILE A 77 -3.32 -15.55 -0.51
N TYR A 78 -4.65 -15.45 -0.53
CA TYR A 78 -5.44 -15.59 -1.75
C TYR A 78 -5.65 -14.28 -2.51
N ALA A 79 -5.08 -13.15 -2.05
CA ALA A 79 -5.25 -11.84 -2.68
C ALA A 79 -4.70 -11.81 -4.11
N ALA A 80 -3.52 -12.38 -4.33
CA ALA A 80 -2.86 -12.39 -5.63
C ALA A 80 -3.65 -13.20 -6.68
N ILE A 81 -4.17 -14.38 -6.30
CA ILE A 81 -4.96 -15.19 -7.24
C ILE A 81 -6.29 -14.52 -7.60
N GLN A 82 -6.83 -13.64 -6.74
CA GLN A 82 -8.00 -12.82 -7.07
C GLN A 82 -7.64 -11.66 -8.01
N GLU A 83 -6.50 -10.98 -7.80
CA GLU A 83 -6.07 -9.87 -8.67
C GLU A 83 -5.77 -10.36 -10.09
N PHE A 84 -4.96 -11.41 -10.21
CA PHE A 84 -4.39 -11.85 -11.49
C PHE A 84 -5.16 -13.02 -12.14
N GLY A 85 -6.02 -13.69 -11.38
CA GLY A 85 -6.59 -14.97 -11.80
C GLY A 85 -5.53 -16.07 -11.88
N GLY A 86 -5.96 -17.27 -12.23
CA GLY A 86 -5.04 -18.39 -12.46
C GLY A 86 -5.66 -19.76 -12.20
N LEU A 87 -4.83 -20.78 -12.36
CA LEU A 87 -5.21 -22.18 -12.13
C LEU A 87 -4.70 -22.65 -10.77
N ILE A 88 -5.58 -23.15 -9.93
CA ILE A 88 -5.21 -23.86 -8.70
C ILE A 88 -5.35 -25.36 -8.97
N GLU A 89 -4.30 -26.13 -8.72
CA GLU A 89 -4.27 -27.58 -8.94
C GLU A 89 -3.84 -28.35 -7.67
N ALA A 90 -4.32 -29.59 -7.55
CA ALA A 90 -3.91 -30.46 -6.47
C ALA A 90 -2.46 -30.93 -6.69
N LYS A 91 -1.56 -30.62 -5.75
CA LYS A 91 -0.14 -30.98 -5.85
C LYS A 91 0.17 -32.39 -5.36
N ASN A 92 -0.27 -32.72 -4.14
CA ASN A 92 0.10 -33.98 -3.46
C ASN A 92 -1.10 -34.94 -3.31
N ALA A 93 -2.32 -34.42 -3.40
CA ALA A 93 -3.55 -35.21 -3.27
C ALA A 93 -4.21 -35.41 -4.64
N PRO A 94 -5.06 -36.44 -4.83
CA PRO A 94 -5.71 -36.67 -6.12
C PRO A 94 -6.63 -35.53 -6.59
N ASN A 95 -7.31 -34.87 -5.66
CA ASN A 95 -8.27 -33.81 -5.92
C ASN A 95 -8.18 -32.70 -4.85
N LEU A 96 -8.57 -31.49 -5.24
CA LEU A 96 -8.95 -30.40 -4.34
C LEU A 96 -10.35 -30.67 -3.81
N VAL A 97 -10.51 -30.62 -2.49
CA VAL A 97 -11.81 -30.77 -1.83
C VAL A 97 -12.14 -29.48 -1.10
N PHE A 98 -13.23 -28.83 -1.48
CA PHE A 98 -13.66 -27.57 -0.87
C PHE A 98 -15.17 -27.41 -0.95
N GLN A 99 -15.72 -26.56 -0.07
CA GLN A 99 -17.13 -26.21 -0.07
C GLN A 99 -17.34 -24.86 -0.77
N SER A 100 -18.27 -24.80 -1.70
CA SER A 100 -18.68 -23.53 -2.31
C SER A 100 -19.47 -22.66 -1.32
N PRO A 101 -19.57 -21.34 -1.56
CA PRO A 101 -20.44 -20.46 -0.78
C PRO A 101 -21.89 -20.91 -0.66
N LYS A 102 -22.39 -21.74 -1.60
CA LYS A 102 -23.74 -22.31 -1.59
C LYS A 102 -23.86 -23.59 -0.74
N GLY A 103 -22.80 -23.99 -0.04
CA GLY A 103 -22.76 -25.20 0.79
C GLY A 103 -22.49 -26.50 0.03
N VAL A 104 -22.30 -26.44 -1.30
CA VAL A 104 -22.04 -27.63 -2.12
C VAL A 104 -20.56 -28.01 -2.06
N TRP A 105 -20.28 -29.30 -1.80
CA TRP A 105 -18.93 -29.86 -1.83
C TRP A 105 -18.46 -30.14 -3.24
N HIS A 106 -17.22 -29.75 -3.54
CA HIS A 106 -16.53 -30.03 -4.79
C HIS A 106 -15.33 -30.94 -4.55
N SER A 107 -15.08 -31.85 -5.50
CA SER A 107 -13.89 -32.70 -5.55
C SER A 107 -13.40 -32.71 -7.00
N VAL A 108 -12.39 -31.90 -7.30
CA VAL A 108 -11.90 -31.64 -8.67
C VAL A 108 -10.37 -31.61 -8.71
N LYS A 109 -9.76 -31.94 -9.85
CA LYS A 109 -8.29 -31.90 -10.00
C LYS A 109 -7.73 -30.47 -9.97
N SER A 110 -8.46 -29.53 -10.56
CA SER A 110 -8.06 -28.14 -10.64
C SER A 110 -9.28 -27.20 -10.68
N VAL A 111 -9.04 -25.92 -10.36
CA VAL A 111 -10.01 -24.84 -10.40
C VAL A 111 -9.40 -23.67 -11.15
N GLN A 112 -10.07 -23.22 -12.21
CA GLN A 112 -9.73 -21.99 -12.91
C GLN A 112 -10.42 -20.81 -12.21
N ILE A 113 -9.65 -19.84 -11.75
CA ILE A 113 -10.14 -18.60 -11.17
C ILE A 113 -9.96 -17.49 -12.22
N PRO A 114 -11.05 -16.82 -12.64
CA PRO A 114 -10.93 -15.65 -13.51
C PRO A 114 -10.32 -14.48 -12.73
N PRO A 115 -9.54 -13.60 -13.39
CA PRO A 115 -9.02 -12.39 -12.76
C PRO A 115 -10.15 -11.47 -12.31
N HIS A 116 -10.02 -10.93 -11.12
CA HIS A 116 -10.88 -9.88 -10.58
C HIS A 116 -10.00 -8.72 -10.05
N PRO A 117 -9.36 -7.94 -10.94
CA PRO A 117 -8.42 -6.91 -10.53
C PRO A 117 -9.09 -5.82 -9.69
N TYR A 118 -8.44 -5.42 -8.60
CA TYR A 118 -8.92 -4.39 -7.68
C TYR A 118 -7.83 -3.41 -7.26
N LEU A 119 -6.57 -3.86 -7.15
CA LEU A 119 -5.44 -2.97 -6.86
C LEU A 119 -4.98 -2.24 -8.12
N ARG A 120 -4.79 -2.96 -9.23
CA ARG A 120 -4.24 -2.36 -10.44
C ARG A 120 -5.14 -1.28 -11.04
N PRO A 121 -6.47 -1.50 -11.19
CA PRO A 121 -7.36 -0.46 -11.68
C PRO A 121 -7.41 0.76 -10.74
N ALA A 122 -7.40 0.54 -9.43
CA ALA A 122 -7.42 1.62 -8.46
C ALA A 122 -6.15 2.49 -8.54
N LEU A 123 -4.99 1.88 -8.76
CA LEU A 123 -3.76 2.61 -9.02
C LEU A 123 -3.83 3.38 -10.34
N ASP A 124 -4.16 2.71 -11.43
CA ASP A 124 -4.12 3.30 -12.77
C ASP A 124 -5.10 4.48 -12.91
N GLU A 125 -6.27 4.42 -12.27
CA GLU A 125 -7.30 5.48 -12.31
C GLU A 125 -7.03 6.63 -11.33
N ASN A 126 -6.32 6.40 -10.22
CA ASN A 126 -6.08 7.44 -9.21
C ASN A 126 -4.65 7.98 -9.20
N LYS A 127 -3.71 7.42 -9.96
CA LYS A 127 -2.29 7.83 -9.94
C LYS A 127 -2.09 9.34 -10.11
N ASP A 128 -2.79 9.97 -11.05
CA ASP A 128 -2.58 11.40 -11.38
C ASP A 128 -3.14 12.28 -10.27
N ARG A 129 -4.31 11.92 -9.74
CA ARG A 129 -4.92 12.59 -8.58
C ARG A 129 -4.09 12.41 -7.31
N ALA A 130 -3.59 11.21 -7.07
CA ALA A 130 -2.71 10.92 -5.94
C ALA A 130 -1.41 11.73 -6.03
N GLN A 131 -0.81 11.86 -7.21
CA GLN A 131 0.35 12.72 -7.42
C GLN A 131 0.06 14.18 -7.14
N GLU A 132 -1.12 14.68 -7.52
CA GLU A 132 -1.48 16.07 -7.25
C GLU A 132 -1.68 16.32 -5.75
N GLU A 133 -2.40 15.44 -5.07
CA GLU A 133 -2.66 15.54 -3.63
C GLU A 133 -1.37 15.40 -2.81
N ILE A 134 -0.42 14.60 -3.27
CA ILE A 134 0.92 14.53 -2.68
C ILE A 134 1.64 15.88 -2.83
N LYS A 135 1.60 16.52 -4.00
CA LYS A 135 2.26 17.83 -4.20
C LYS A 135 1.62 18.90 -3.33
N GLU A 136 0.29 18.97 -3.29
CA GLU A 136 -0.45 19.93 -2.46
C GLU A 136 -0.10 19.74 -0.98
N ALA A 137 -0.18 18.50 -0.48
CA ALA A 137 0.19 18.20 0.90
C ALA A 137 1.67 18.54 1.20
N LEU A 138 2.58 18.30 0.26
CA LEU A 138 3.99 18.70 0.42
C LEU A 138 4.18 20.21 0.46
N ALA A 139 3.46 20.96 -0.39
CA ALA A 139 3.53 22.42 -0.40
C ALA A 139 3.09 22.99 0.96
N ASP A 140 1.95 22.52 1.47
CA ASP A 140 1.42 22.93 2.79
C ASP A 140 2.42 22.64 3.92
N ILE A 141 3.07 21.48 3.86
CA ILE A 141 4.05 21.07 4.88
C ILE A 141 5.31 21.94 4.82
N VAL A 142 5.80 22.27 3.62
CA VAL A 142 6.94 23.17 3.44
C VAL A 142 6.62 24.60 3.88
N GLU A 143 5.41 25.09 3.62
CA GLU A 143 4.96 26.41 4.07
C GLU A 143 4.78 26.51 5.60
N ALA A 144 4.47 25.39 6.25
CA ALA A 144 4.28 25.31 7.70
C ALA A 144 5.57 25.12 8.52
N MET A 145 6.71 24.86 7.88
CA MET A 145 8.03 24.65 8.53
C MET A 145 8.75 25.95 8.85
#